data_AF-A0A4Q3S041-F1
#
_entry.id   AF-A0A4Q3S041-F1
#
_cell.length_a   1.000
_cell.length_b   1.000
_cell.length_c   1.000
_cell.angle_alpha   90.00
_cell.angle_beta   90.00
_cell.angle_gamma   90.00
#
_symmetry.space_group_name_H-M   'P 1'
#
loop_
_entity.id
_entity.type
_entity.pdbx_description
1 polymer ?
#
loop_
_entity_poly.entity_id
_entity_poly.type
_entity_poly.pdbx_seq_one_letter_code
_entity_poly.pdbx_strand_id
1 'polypeptide(L)'
;MQLSPFLGELVGTMILILLGDGVVANVVLKKTKGESSGWIVITTGWAFAVTMGVFVAKAFGSIDGHLNPAVTVAFAVATGDFSKMATYIPAQLIGAFL
;
A
#
# COMPACT_ATOMS: atom_id res chain seq x y z
N MET A 1 3.15 7.06 -20.25
CA MET A 1 3.64 7.11 -18.86
C MET A 1 4.79 6.10 -18.75
N GLN A 2 5.97 6.51 -18.28
CA GLN A 2 7.10 5.59 -18.16
C GLN A 2 6.94 4.78 -16.86
N LEU A 3 6.92 3.46 -16.98
CA LEU A 3 6.84 2.55 -15.83
C LEU A 3 8.15 2.61 -15.05
N SER A 4 8.09 2.66 -13.72
CA SER A 4 9.26 2.69 -12.86
C SER A 4 8.97 2.11 -11.48
N PRO A 5 9.98 1.58 -10.77
CA PRO A 5 9.80 1.08 -9.41
C PRO A 5 9.27 2.16 -8.46
N PHE A 6 9.74 3.41 -8.59
CA PHE A 6 9.24 4.54 -7.81
C PHE A 6 7.74 4.74 -8.02
N LEU A 7 7.30 4.79 -9.28
CA LEU A 7 5.90 4.98 -9.60
C LEU A 7 5.03 3.79 -9.14
N GLY A 8 5.55 2.56 -9.27
CA GLY A 8 4.89 1.37 -8.76
C GLY A 8 4.66 1.40 -7.25
N GLU A 9 5.71 1.67 -6.47
CA GLU A 9 5.61 1.79 -5.01
C GLU A 9 4.69 2.95 -4.58
N LEU A 10 4.74 4.08 -5.28
CA LEU A 10 3.87 5.23 -5.00
C LEU A 10 2.40 4.90 -5.23
N VAL A 11 2.04 4.49 -6.45
CA VAL A 11 0.63 4.25 -6.81
C VAL A 11 0.09 3.02 -6.08
N GLY A 12 0.90 1.98 -5.90
CA GLY A 12 0.51 0.81 -5.12
C GLY A 12 0.21 1.14 -3.66
N THR A 13 1.04 1.98 -3.01
CA THR A 13 0.82 2.37 -1.61
C THR A 13 -0.39 3.30 -1.48
N MET A 14 -0.58 4.21 -2.43
CA MET A 14 -1.78 5.06 -2.50
C MET A 14 -3.06 4.22 -2.56
N ILE A 15 -3.10 3.19 -3.40
CA ILE A 15 -4.27 2.29 -3.49
C ILE A 15 -4.46 1.49 -2.19
N LEU A 16 -3.38 1.00 -1.59
CA LEU A 16 -3.43 0.30 -0.31
C LEU A 16 -4.05 1.19 0.78
N ILE A 17 -3.60 2.44 0.92
CA ILE A 17 -4.09 3.35 1.96
C ILE A 17 -5.49 3.86 1.65
N LEU A 18 -5.78 4.26 0.41
CA LEU A 18 -7.10 4.70 -0.01
C LEU A 18 -8.19 3.66 0.30
N LEU A 19 -7.92 2.39 0.00
CA LEU A 19 -8.87 1.30 0.24
C LEU A 19 -8.89 0.86 1.71
N GLY A 20 -7.74 0.79 2.37
CA GLY A 20 -7.60 0.39 3.76
C GLY A 20 -8.25 1.39 4.72
N ASP A 21 -7.88 2.67 4.63
CA ASP A 21 -8.49 3.72 5.43
C ASP A 21 -9.93 3.99 4.98
N GLY A 22 -10.24 3.77 3.69
CA GLY A 22 -11.60 3.83 3.17
C GLY A 22 -12.55 2.84 3.85
N VAL A 23 -12.12 1.58 4.09
CA VAL A 23 -12.96 0.62 4.83
C VAL A 23 -13.09 0.98 6.31
N VAL A 24 -12.04 1.51 6.94
CA VAL A 24 -12.09 2.00 8.32
C VAL A 24 -13.08 3.16 8.44
N ALA A 25 -12.98 4.15 7.55
CA ALA A 25 -13.89 5.28 7.48
C ALA A 25 -15.33 4.82 7.25
N ASN A 26 -15.55 3.86 6.34
CA ASN A 26 -16.87 3.30 6.08
C ASN A 26 -17.47 2.58 7.29
N VAL A 27 -16.66 2.00 8.18
CA VAL A 27 -17.17 1.25 9.35
C VAL A 27 -17.29 2.13 10.61
N VAL A 28 -16.40 3.11 10.77
CA VAL A 28 -16.27 3.90 12.02
C VAL A 28 -16.99 5.25 11.94
N LEU A 29 -17.07 5.89 10.77
CA LEU A 29 -17.77 7.17 10.64
C LEU A 29 -19.27 6.98 10.67
N LYS A 30 -19.97 7.95 11.26
CA LYS A 30 -21.43 7.97 11.27
C LYS A 30 -21.99 8.25 9.89
N LYS A 31 -23.21 7.79 9.62
CA LYS A 31 -23.97 8.04 8.37
C LYS A 31 -23.33 7.41 7.12
N THR A 32 -22.46 6.42 7.30
CA THR A 32 -22.01 5.54 6.21
C THR A 32 -22.93 4.33 6.11
N LYS A 33 -22.88 3.61 4.99
CA LYS A 33 -23.65 2.36 4.84
C LYS A 33 -23.02 1.19 5.61
N GLY A 34 -21.75 1.31 5.98
CA GLY A 34 -21.01 0.29 6.74
C GLY A 34 -20.91 0.57 8.24
N GLU A 35 -21.52 1.64 8.76
CA GLU A 35 -21.40 2.03 10.17
C GLU A 35 -21.70 0.84 11.11
N SER A 36 -20.79 0.57 12.05
CA SER A 36 -20.91 -0.54 13.02
C SER A 36 -20.97 -1.95 12.40
N SER A 37 -20.48 -2.15 11.17
CA SER A 37 -20.38 -3.49 10.55
C SER A 37 -19.29 -4.38 11.18
N GLY A 38 -18.48 -3.84 12.10
CA GLY A 38 -17.55 -4.59 12.93
C GLY A 38 -16.21 -4.91 12.26
N TRP A 39 -15.36 -5.61 13.01
CA TRP A 39 -13.95 -5.80 12.68
C TRP A 39 -13.72 -6.67 11.43
N ILE A 40 -14.58 -7.66 11.18
CA ILE A 40 -14.43 -8.57 10.04
C ILE A 40 -14.49 -7.85 8.70
N VAL A 41 -15.30 -6.78 8.58
CA VAL A 41 -15.37 -5.95 7.38
C VAL A 41 -14.07 -5.17 7.19
N ILE A 42 -13.54 -4.58 8.27
CA ILE A 42 -12.27 -3.84 8.25
C ILE A 42 -11.12 -4.76 7.82
N THR A 43 -10.96 -5.91 8.48
CA THR A 43 -9.83 -6.82 8.17
C THR A 43 -9.91 -7.39 6.77
N THR A 44 -11.12 -7.73 6.31
CA THR A 44 -11.34 -8.21 4.94
C THR A 44 -11.03 -7.10 3.93
N GLY A 45 -11.47 -5.87 4.18
CA GLY A 45 -11.17 -4.71 3.35
C GLY A 45 -9.67 -4.44 3.25
N TRP A 46 -8.94 -4.48 4.36
CA TRP A 46 -7.48 -4.35 4.38
C TRP A 46 -6.77 -5.47 3.61
N ALA A 47 -7.22 -6.73 3.72
CA ALA A 47 -6.64 -7.83 2.96
C ALA A 47 -6.77 -7.62 1.44
N PHE A 48 -7.94 -7.15 0.99
CA PHE A 48 -8.14 -6.76 -0.42
C PHE A 48 -7.34 -5.51 -0.80
N ALA A 49 -7.24 -4.51 0.07
CA ALA A 49 -6.45 -3.30 -0.17
C ALA A 49 -4.97 -3.62 -0.42
N VAL A 50 -4.37 -4.48 0.40
CA VAL A 50 -3.00 -4.97 0.19
C VAL A 50 -2.88 -5.71 -1.14
N THR A 51 -3.80 -6.64 -1.43
CA THR A 51 -3.78 -7.42 -2.68
C THR A 51 -3.84 -6.50 -3.91
N MET A 52 -4.75 -5.53 -3.90
CA MET A 52 -4.89 -4.56 -5.00
C MET A 52 -3.67 -3.65 -5.11
N GLY A 53 -3.13 -3.18 -3.98
CA GLY A 53 -1.91 -2.39 -3.96
C GLY A 53 -0.75 -3.12 -4.63
N VAL A 54 -0.58 -4.42 -4.37
CA VAL A 54 0.49 -5.23 -4.98
C VAL A 54 0.26 -5.38 -6.48
N PHE A 55 -0.96 -5.67 -6.91
CA PHE A 55 -1.28 -5.76 -8.35
C PHE A 55 -1.02 -4.46 -9.08
N VAL A 56 -1.42 -3.33 -8.49
CA VAL A 56 -1.18 -2.00 -9.05
C VAL A 56 0.31 -1.69 -9.08
N ALA A 57 1.06 -1.90 -8.00
CA ALA A 57 2.51 -1.65 -8.00
C ALA A 57 3.24 -2.41 -9.12
N LYS A 58 2.88 -3.69 -9.31
CA LYS A 58 3.43 -4.52 -10.40
C LYS A 58 3.05 -4.00 -11.77
N ALA A 59 1.80 -3.59 -11.97
CA ALA A 59 1.35 -2.99 -13.23
C ALA A 59 2.08 -1.66 -13.54
N PHE A 60 2.50 -0.91 -12.52
CA PHE A 60 3.17 0.38 -12.65
C PHE A 60 4.72 0.31 -12.63
N GLY A 61 5.29 -0.89 -12.51
CA GLY A 61 6.73 -1.15 -12.71
C GLY A 61 7.54 -1.47 -11.44
N SER A 62 6.92 -1.58 -10.26
CA SER A 62 7.56 -2.18 -9.08
C SER A 62 7.27 -3.67 -9.05
N ILE A 63 8.23 -4.49 -9.49
CA ILE A 63 8.07 -5.95 -9.55
C ILE A 63 7.98 -6.58 -8.15
N ASP A 64 8.65 -5.97 -7.17
CA ASP A 64 8.70 -6.45 -5.80
C ASP A 64 7.40 -6.13 -5.04
N GLY A 65 6.82 -4.94 -5.30
CA GLY A 65 5.55 -4.50 -4.70
C GLY A 65 5.58 -4.50 -3.17
N HIS A 66 6.56 -3.82 -2.57
CA HIS A 66 6.76 -3.83 -1.11
C HIS A 66 5.67 -3.05 -0.37
N LEU A 67 5.30 -1.87 -0.88
CA LEU A 67 4.26 -0.97 -0.35
C LEU A 67 4.42 -0.56 1.12
N ASN A 68 5.57 -0.86 1.71
CA ASN A 68 5.80 -0.77 3.13
C ASN A 68 7.30 -0.56 3.39
N PRO A 69 7.68 0.53 4.08
CA PRO A 69 9.07 0.79 4.42
C PRO A 69 9.70 -0.33 5.25
N ALA A 70 8.95 -0.95 6.16
CA ALA A 70 9.45 -2.06 6.98
C ALA A 70 9.76 -3.30 6.13
N VAL A 71 8.94 -3.61 5.12
CA VAL A 71 9.19 -4.71 4.18
C VAL A 71 10.44 -4.41 3.36
N THR A 72 10.59 -3.17 2.88
CA THR A 72 11.80 -2.73 2.15
C THR A 72 13.06 -2.90 2.99
N VAL A 73 13.03 -2.49 4.26
CA VAL A 73 14.16 -2.66 5.19
C VAL A 73 14.43 -4.14 5.46
N ALA A 74 13.38 -4.95 5.67
CA ALA A 74 13.53 -6.37 5.93
C ALA A 74 14.22 -7.09 4.77
N PHE A 75 13.83 -6.81 3.52
CA PHE A 75 14.49 -7.36 2.34
C PHE A 75 15.92 -6.85 2.20
N ALA A 76 16.18 -5.56 2.44
CA ALA A 76 17.54 -5.01 2.37
C ALA A 76 18.50 -5.67 3.37
N VAL A 77 18.04 -5.91 4.61
CA VAL A 77 18.83 -6.62 5.63
C VAL A 77 19.02 -8.09 5.25
N ALA A 78 17.99 -8.75 4.72
CA ALA A 78 18.05 -10.16 4.35
C ALA A 78 18.96 -10.44 3.15
N THR A 79 19.03 -9.53 2.17
CA THR A 79 19.83 -9.70 0.95
C THR A 79 21.19 -8.99 1.01
N GLY A 80 21.37 -8.02 1.92
CA GLY A 80 22.51 -7.11 1.94
C GLY A 80 22.46 -6.01 0.87
N ASP A 81 21.37 -5.91 0.09
CA ASP A 81 21.19 -4.89 -0.95
C ASP A 81 20.28 -3.75 -0.46
N PHE A 82 20.89 -2.59 -0.21
CA PHE A 82 20.21 -1.40 0.28
C PHE A 82 19.83 -0.41 -0.84
N SER A 83 20.13 -0.73 -2.11
CA SER A 83 19.95 0.17 -3.25
C SER A 83 18.49 0.63 -3.45
N LYS A 84 17.53 -0.22 -3.09
CA LYS A 84 16.09 0.06 -3.25
C LYS A 84 15.55 1.04 -2.21
N MET A 85 16.17 1.17 -1.04
CA MET A 85 15.63 1.98 0.07
C MET A 85 15.44 3.45 -0.29
N ALA A 86 16.41 4.05 -0.98
CA ALA A 86 16.37 5.46 -1.37
C ALA A 86 15.27 5.76 -2.40
N THR A 87 14.79 4.75 -3.12
CA THR A 87 13.71 4.90 -4.12
C THR A 87 12.35 4.50 -3.53
N TYR A 88 12.28 3.36 -2.83
CA TYR A 88 11.03 2.73 -2.43
C TYR A 88 10.40 3.45 -1.24
N ILE A 89 11.19 3.80 -0.22
CA ILE A 89 10.65 4.41 1.01
C ILE A 89 10.04 5.78 0.73
N PRO A 90 10.69 6.72 0.01
CA PRO A 90 10.05 7.98 -0.33
C PRO A 90 8.80 7.79 -1.19
N ALA A 91 8.82 6.87 -2.16
CA ALA A 91 7.66 6.56 -2.97
C ALA A 91 6.47 6.08 -2.13
N GLN A 92 6.70 5.15 -1.19
CA GLN A 92 5.69 4.62 -0.28
C GLN A 92 5.12 5.72 0.63
N LEU A 93 5.99 6.57 1.20
CA LEU A 93 5.54 7.66 2.07
C LEU A 93 4.72 8.71 1.33
N ILE A 94 5.14 9.08 0.11
CA ILE A 94 4.36 9.99 -0.75
C ILE A 94 3.04 9.33 -1.13
N GLY A 95 3.07 8.07 -1.58
CA GLY A 95 1.88 7.32 -1.94
C GLY A 95 0.89 7.20 -0.79
N ALA A 96 1.36 6.98 0.44
CA ALA A 96 0.51 6.90 1.63
C ALA A 96 -0.10 8.26 2.03
N PHE A 97 0.53 9.37 1.67
CA PHE A 97 0.04 10.71 1.98
C PHE A 97 -1.03 11.20 0.99
N LEU A 98 -0.93 10.79 -0.28
CA LEU A 98 -1.85 11.16 -1.36
C LEU A 98 -3.18 10.40 -1.28
#